data_AF-A0A1V5UTX3-F1
#
_entry.id   AF-A0A1V5UTX3-F1
#
_cell.length_a   1.000
_cell.length_b   1.000
_cell.length_c   1.000
_cell.angle_alpha   90.00
_cell.angle_beta   90.00
_cell.angle_gamma   90.00
#
_symmetry.space_group_name_H-M   'P 1'
#
loop_
_entity.id
_entity.type
_entity.pdbx_description
1 polymer ?
#
loop_
_entity_poly.entity_id
_entity_poly.type
_entity_poly.pdbx_seq_one_letter_code
_entity_poly.pdbx_strand_id
1 'polypeptide(L)'
;MSSLLCNFYDPFSFSAVWISLPEAVRPNFCMQGTRGFQYEPGPEKAILRIAAESYYRLFINGFFVGNGPVRGTCSVNYFDAYDISGLLRKGDNRIGVVVQSMNSTQSFNSHPAGCAFIAELPGVLATGTDWKIRPTPGWIHTEHNFTLQHGYKIEYDLRKEDRGWLDGTGTGTWADAIVFHNAALNAKRLSPRGIPPLRETDFTPELLIAAETVPEDVPEGEDIGDVLNREVWHDNTDRVVRSGEDQYTLLPGEGGATLIFDFGRECTGYLEVEIEAAAGTRLDITYGEDLWHGRVRASFRATGYKEMYFFTDTYYLRDGLNSVGNYFLEHGASLVQLSFRNMTGPVYIRKIVYHDCRFPYRAAARFHCSDPVLDRIWDICRETLELCTTDVFEDCPWREHAFWVNDLVVENLTSLTLFGAAAVHRRAFDLAFSQQYPSGWCPGVAPTARNESKPSNILPATNFFLFKILEDYYRESGDLATVKRTRFFGIFMKIGPMLGKLLNVGNHLSNPFLASLSLSPEIISIMSPISHSSVAHIFFRTSMETFSPLPSFAKAIVLIPERMRNSVLVMSRSISCFQSFL
;
A
#
# COMPACT_ATOMS: atom_id res chain seq x y z
N MET A 1 -6.48 -10.54 -34.85
CA MET A 1 -5.17 -10.16 -34.27
C MET A 1 -5.35 -9.76 -32.79
N SER A 2 -5.71 -10.72 -31.92
CA SER A 2 -6.09 -10.50 -30.51
C SER A 2 -5.13 -11.12 -29.49
N SER A 3 -3.93 -11.55 -29.89
CA SER A 3 -3.04 -12.39 -29.07
C SER A 3 -1.79 -11.68 -28.51
N LEU A 4 -1.76 -10.34 -28.49
CA LEU A 4 -0.61 -9.59 -27.96
C LEU A 4 -0.79 -9.13 -26.51
N LEU A 5 -1.84 -9.54 -25.79
CA LEU A 5 -2.05 -9.16 -24.39
C LEU A 5 -1.60 -10.28 -23.44
N CYS A 6 -0.72 -9.91 -22.50
CA CYS A 6 -0.26 -10.68 -21.33
C CYS A 6 0.45 -12.02 -21.62
N ASN A 7 1.77 -12.06 -21.45
CA ASN A 7 2.54 -13.21 -20.93
C ASN A 7 4.04 -12.90 -21.03
N PHE A 8 4.61 -12.30 -19.97
CA PHE A 8 6.07 -12.25 -19.76
C PHE A 8 6.49 -12.88 -18.42
N TYR A 9 5.52 -13.41 -17.67
CA TYR A 9 5.76 -14.36 -16.60
C TYR A 9 4.95 -15.60 -16.98
N ASP A 10 5.58 -16.75 -17.10
CA ASP A 10 4.81 -18.00 -17.12
C ASP A 10 4.01 -18.04 -15.81
N PRO A 11 2.66 -18.12 -15.88
CA PRO A 11 1.85 -18.09 -14.68
C PRO A 11 2.26 -19.24 -13.78
N PHE A 12 2.58 -18.92 -12.52
CA PHE A 12 2.85 -19.97 -11.54
C PHE A 12 1.56 -20.75 -11.32
N SER A 13 1.60 -22.06 -11.53
CA SER A 13 0.44 -22.92 -11.34
C SER A 13 0.51 -23.58 -9.98
N PHE A 14 -0.48 -23.29 -9.15
CA PHE A 14 -0.77 -24.05 -7.93
C PHE A 14 -1.49 -25.36 -8.30
N SER A 15 -1.26 -26.42 -7.52
CA SER A 15 -2.14 -27.60 -7.50
C SER A 15 -3.38 -27.38 -6.63
N ALA A 16 -3.31 -26.39 -5.73
CA ALA A 16 -4.40 -25.94 -4.88
C ALA A 16 -5.45 -25.11 -5.64
N VAL A 17 -6.63 -24.94 -5.03
CA VAL A 17 -7.70 -24.08 -5.56
C VAL A 17 -8.03 -22.95 -4.59
N TRP A 18 -8.54 -21.83 -5.12
CA TRP A 18 -9.09 -20.76 -4.30
C TRP A 18 -10.30 -21.26 -3.53
N ILE A 19 -10.32 -21.04 -2.22
CA ILE A 19 -11.43 -21.44 -1.34
C ILE A 19 -12.02 -20.26 -0.57
N SER A 20 -13.31 -20.37 -0.26
CA SER A 20 -14.06 -19.33 0.44
C SER A 20 -15.39 -19.85 1.02
N LEU A 21 -16.31 -18.93 1.32
CA LEU A 21 -17.70 -19.07 1.71
C LEU A 21 -18.63 -18.38 0.68
N PRO A 22 -19.92 -18.75 0.59
CA PRO A 22 -20.87 -18.10 -0.31
C PRO A 22 -21.04 -16.58 -0.09
N GLU A 23 -20.98 -16.09 1.16
CA GLU A 23 -21.21 -14.69 1.51
C GLU A 23 -19.98 -13.78 1.33
N ALA A 24 -18.87 -14.35 0.86
CA ALA A 24 -17.55 -13.72 0.77
C ALA A 24 -17.41 -12.64 -0.31
N VAL A 25 -18.50 -12.28 -1.00
CA VAL A 25 -18.51 -11.20 -2.01
C VAL A 25 -18.92 -9.84 -1.43
N ARG A 26 -19.18 -9.76 -0.13
CA ARG A 26 -19.49 -8.48 0.53
C ARG A 26 -18.23 -7.64 0.74
N PRO A 27 -18.31 -6.31 0.66
CA PRO A 27 -17.24 -5.42 1.12
C PRO A 27 -16.94 -5.65 2.60
N ASN A 28 -15.72 -5.29 3.02
CA ASN A 28 -15.28 -5.35 4.41
C ASN A 28 -15.64 -6.68 5.13
N PHE A 29 -15.27 -7.80 4.51
CA PHE A 29 -15.60 -9.14 5.01
C PHE A 29 -14.35 -9.85 5.52
N CYS A 30 -14.45 -10.40 6.74
CA CYS A 30 -13.38 -11.16 7.37
C CYS A 30 -13.81 -12.62 7.60
N MET A 31 -12.94 -13.56 7.28
CA MET A 31 -13.17 -14.99 7.45
C MET A 31 -11.95 -15.71 8.04
N GLN A 32 -12.20 -16.84 8.67
CA GLN A 32 -11.18 -17.74 9.21
C GLN A 32 -11.25 -19.08 8.49
N GLY A 33 -10.10 -19.66 8.17
CA GLY A 33 -9.94 -20.98 7.59
C GLY A 33 -8.92 -21.80 8.37
N THR A 34 -9.18 -23.10 8.57
CA THR A 34 -8.25 -24.01 9.24
C THR A 34 -8.27 -25.42 8.64
N ARG A 35 -7.14 -26.09 8.72
CA ARG A 35 -7.00 -27.51 8.35
C ARG A 35 -5.95 -28.18 9.23
N GLY A 36 -6.26 -29.40 9.68
CA GLY A 36 -5.26 -30.31 10.25
C GLY A 36 -4.60 -31.14 9.16
N PHE A 37 -3.30 -31.40 9.28
CA PHE A 37 -2.55 -32.19 8.30
C PHE A 37 -1.43 -33.01 8.97
N GLN A 38 -1.06 -34.12 8.35
CA GLN A 38 0.08 -34.93 8.78
C GLN A 38 1.36 -34.40 8.15
N TYR A 39 2.46 -34.40 8.90
CA TYR A 39 3.77 -34.05 8.39
C TYR A 39 4.84 -35.01 8.92
N GLU A 40 5.65 -35.53 8.01
CA GLU A 40 6.84 -36.30 8.34
C GLU A 40 8.08 -35.48 7.97
N PRO A 41 8.94 -35.11 8.93
CA PRO A 41 10.13 -34.30 8.65
C PRO A 41 11.04 -34.97 7.62
N GLY A 42 11.35 -34.23 6.56
CA GLY A 42 12.30 -34.62 5.52
C GLY A 42 13.58 -33.76 5.54
N PRO A 43 14.55 -34.06 4.66
CA PRO A 43 15.76 -33.24 4.52
C PRO A 43 15.50 -31.89 3.84
N GLU A 44 14.36 -31.73 3.15
CA GLU A 44 13.99 -30.52 2.44
C GLU A 44 13.24 -29.52 3.35
N LYS A 45 13.40 -28.23 3.06
CA LYS A 45 12.65 -27.17 3.73
C LYS A 45 11.15 -27.27 3.40
N ALA A 46 10.31 -27.07 4.40
CA ALA A 46 8.86 -26.96 4.23
C ALA A 46 8.49 -25.54 3.79
N ILE A 47 8.40 -25.32 2.47
CA ILE A 47 8.02 -24.03 1.90
C ILE A 47 6.52 -23.99 1.64
N LEU A 48 5.78 -23.26 2.50
CA LEU A 48 4.36 -23.00 2.32
C LEU A 48 4.16 -21.77 1.45
N ARG A 49 3.38 -21.92 0.38
CA ARG A 49 2.97 -20.82 -0.50
C ARG A 49 1.55 -20.39 -0.18
N ILE A 50 1.29 -19.10 -0.11
CA ILE A 50 -0.05 -18.58 0.18
C ILE A 50 -0.31 -17.26 -0.55
N ALA A 51 -1.53 -17.10 -1.05
CA ALA A 51 -2.09 -15.83 -1.51
C ALA A 51 -3.50 -15.66 -0.99
N ALA A 52 -3.96 -14.42 -0.91
CA ALA A 52 -5.33 -14.09 -0.56
C ALA A 52 -5.88 -12.97 -1.43
N GLU A 53 -7.20 -12.85 -1.38
CA GLU A 53 -7.94 -11.68 -1.78
C GLU A 53 -8.73 -11.19 -0.55
N SER A 54 -8.44 -10.03 0.06
CA SER A 54 -7.35 -9.10 -0.29
C SER A 54 -6.11 -9.30 0.58
N TYR A 55 -6.29 -9.61 1.87
CA TYR A 55 -5.21 -9.76 2.85
C TYR A 55 -5.39 -11.02 3.70
N TYR A 56 -4.30 -11.67 4.11
CA TYR A 56 -4.28 -12.78 5.05
C TYR A 56 -3.36 -12.53 6.24
N ARG A 57 -3.66 -13.25 7.33
CA ARG A 57 -2.74 -13.56 8.42
C ARG A 57 -2.59 -15.06 8.52
N LEU A 58 -1.35 -15.54 8.58
CA LEU A 58 -1.03 -16.96 8.58
C LEU A 58 -0.52 -17.42 9.94
N PHE A 59 -0.99 -18.59 10.37
CA PHE A 59 -0.59 -19.25 11.60
C PHE A 59 -0.31 -20.74 11.36
N ILE A 60 0.71 -21.26 12.05
CA ILE A 60 1.04 -22.69 12.07
C ILE A 60 1.16 -23.12 13.53
N ASN A 61 0.37 -24.12 13.94
CA ASN A 61 0.36 -24.67 15.30
C ASN A 61 0.20 -23.59 16.40
N GLY A 62 -0.63 -22.57 16.15
CA GLY A 62 -0.85 -21.44 17.06
C GLY A 62 0.14 -20.29 16.92
N PHE A 63 1.27 -20.47 16.23
CA PHE A 63 2.28 -19.44 16.04
C PHE A 63 2.01 -18.59 14.79
N PHE A 64 2.12 -17.28 14.94
CA PHE A 64 2.04 -16.34 13.82
C PHE A 64 3.23 -16.53 12.87
N VAL A 65 2.97 -16.48 11.56
CA VAL A 65 3.99 -16.63 10.51
C VAL A 65 4.22 -15.33 9.75
N GLY A 66 3.14 -14.63 9.39
CA GLY A 66 3.24 -13.40 8.61
C GLY A 66 1.89 -12.88 8.11
N ASN A 67 1.92 -11.62 7.67
CA ASN A 67 0.82 -10.94 6.98
C ASN A 67 1.14 -10.85 5.48
N GLY A 68 0.12 -10.81 4.65
CA GLY A 68 0.26 -10.59 3.21
C GLY A 68 -1.09 -10.63 2.51
N PRO A 69 -1.11 -10.90 1.20
CA PRO A 69 0.01 -10.70 0.30
C PRO A 69 0.32 -9.21 0.15
N VAL A 70 1.42 -8.91 -0.53
CA VAL A 70 1.64 -7.57 -1.09
C VAL A 70 0.54 -7.19 -2.08
N ARG A 71 0.29 -5.89 -2.26
CA ARG A 71 -0.86 -5.43 -3.04
C ARG A 71 -0.84 -5.94 -4.48
N GLY A 72 -2.00 -6.33 -4.98
CA GLY A 72 -2.24 -6.80 -6.35
C GLY A 72 -3.07 -5.81 -7.15
N THR A 73 -3.30 -6.12 -8.42
CA THR A 73 -4.17 -5.31 -9.31
C THR A 73 -5.31 -6.14 -9.88
N CYS A 74 -6.12 -5.55 -10.77
CA CYS A 74 -7.13 -6.31 -11.52
C CYS A 74 -6.57 -7.43 -12.40
N SER A 75 -5.25 -7.53 -12.56
CA SER A 75 -4.60 -8.46 -13.48
C SER A 75 -3.50 -9.31 -12.85
N VAL A 76 -3.19 -9.08 -11.57
CA VAL A 76 -2.19 -9.87 -10.83
C VAL A 76 -2.54 -9.92 -9.34
N ASN A 77 -2.43 -11.11 -8.76
CA ASN A 77 -2.30 -11.31 -7.32
C ASN A 77 -0.92 -11.89 -7.03
N TYR A 78 -0.39 -11.55 -5.87
CA TYR A 78 0.90 -12.03 -5.42
C TYR A 78 0.74 -13.13 -4.39
N PHE A 79 1.71 -14.05 -4.34
CA PHE A 79 1.82 -15.05 -3.29
C PHE A 79 3.16 -14.93 -2.57
N ASP A 80 3.14 -15.20 -1.27
CA ASP A 80 4.32 -15.30 -0.44
C ASP A 80 4.74 -16.77 -0.28
N ALA A 81 6.01 -16.99 0.05
CA ALA A 81 6.57 -18.31 0.29
C ALA A 81 7.34 -18.29 1.62
N TYR A 82 6.84 -19.00 2.63
CA TYR A 82 7.41 -19.06 3.97
C TYR A 82 8.10 -20.39 4.22
N ASP A 83 9.31 -20.34 4.77
CA ASP A 83 9.96 -21.51 5.36
C ASP A 83 9.36 -21.75 6.75
N ILE A 84 8.44 -22.71 6.85
CA ILE A 84 7.74 -23.04 8.10
C ILE A 84 8.35 -24.25 8.82
N SER A 85 9.52 -24.72 8.38
CA SER A 85 10.14 -25.96 8.90
C SER A 85 10.28 -25.96 10.42
N GLY A 86 10.64 -24.81 11.02
CA GLY A 86 10.82 -24.66 12.46
C GLY A 86 9.53 -24.65 13.28
N LEU A 87 8.36 -24.54 12.63
CA LEU A 87 7.05 -24.50 13.28
C LEU A 87 6.31 -25.85 13.19
N LEU A 88 6.81 -26.78 12.38
CA LEU A 88 6.19 -28.08 12.15
C LEU A 88 6.64 -29.11 13.19
N ARG A 89 5.74 -30.03 13.50
CA ARG A 89 5.96 -31.19 14.36
C ARG A 89 5.84 -32.46 13.53
N LYS A 90 6.45 -33.57 13.98
CA LYS A 90 6.17 -34.88 13.40
C LYS A 90 4.72 -35.28 13.74
N GLY A 91 3.98 -35.76 12.74
CA GLY A 91 2.58 -36.15 12.87
C GLY A 91 1.63 -34.96 12.69
N ASP A 92 0.73 -34.76 13.66
CA ASP A 92 -0.34 -33.77 13.60
C ASP A 92 0.16 -32.33 13.62
N ASN A 93 -0.27 -31.57 12.63
CA ASN A 93 -0.08 -30.13 12.53
C ASN A 93 -1.38 -29.43 12.15
N ARG A 94 -1.45 -28.13 12.42
CA ARG A 94 -2.58 -27.29 12.06
C ARG A 94 -2.13 -26.00 11.40
N ILE A 95 -2.84 -25.63 10.35
CA ILE A 95 -2.74 -24.32 9.72
C ILE A 95 -3.99 -23.51 10.07
N GLY A 96 -3.79 -22.22 10.32
CA GLY A 96 -4.85 -21.23 10.49
C GLY A 96 -4.60 -20.04 9.58
N VAL A 97 -5.64 -19.57 8.90
CA VAL A 97 -5.59 -18.40 8.02
C VAL A 97 -6.76 -17.50 8.36
N VAL A 98 -6.50 -16.22 8.59
CA VAL A 98 -7.55 -15.19 8.65
C VAL A 98 -7.46 -14.37 7.39
N VAL A 99 -8.56 -14.12 6.70
CA VAL A 99 -8.59 -13.34 5.46
C VAL A 99 -9.53 -12.16 5.61
N GLN A 100 -9.04 -10.95 5.33
CA GLN A 100 -9.87 -9.76 5.20
C GLN A 100 -9.91 -9.35 3.73
N SER A 101 -11.12 -9.12 3.23
CA SER A 101 -11.31 -8.51 1.92
C SER A 101 -11.93 -7.13 2.07
N MET A 102 -11.29 -6.16 1.41
CA MET A 102 -11.88 -4.83 1.25
C MET A 102 -13.05 -4.93 0.27
N ASN A 103 -12.86 -5.63 -0.85
CA ASN A 103 -13.79 -5.74 -1.97
C ASN A 103 -14.47 -4.40 -2.33
N SER A 104 -13.67 -3.32 -2.34
CA SER A 104 -14.12 -1.95 -2.61
C SER A 104 -13.63 -1.47 -3.97
N THR A 105 -14.46 -0.71 -4.69
CA THR A 105 -14.08 -0.04 -5.95
C THR A 105 -13.41 1.32 -5.72
N GLN A 106 -13.36 1.79 -4.48
CA GLN A 106 -12.81 3.12 -4.13
C GLN A 106 -11.39 3.02 -3.59
N SER A 107 -11.01 1.88 -3.01
CA SER A 107 -9.67 1.66 -2.44
C SER A 107 -8.58 1.69 -3.52
N PHE A 108 -7.42 2.22 -3.13
CA PHE A 108 -6.19 2.23 -3.92
C PHE A 108 -5.18 1.17 -3.49
N ASN A 109 -5.59 0.26 -2.59
CA ASN A 109 -4.72 -0.79 -2.03
C ASN A 109 -5.13 -2.20 -2.46
N SER A 110 -6.32 -2.36 -3.05
CA SER A 110 -6.78 -3.64 -3.57
C SER A 110 -7.70 -3.46 -4.78
N HIS A 111 -7.87 -4.52 -5.58
CA HIS A 111 -8.87 -4.54 -6.65
C HIS A 111 -9.95 -5.59 -6.33
N PRO A 112 -11.24 -5.22 -6.35
CA PRO A 112 -12.32 -6.05 -5.82
C PRO A 112 -12.46 -7.38 -6.56
N ALA A 113 -12.33 -8.48 -5.81
CA ALA A 113 -12.48 -9.84 -6.34
C ALA A 113 -13.08 -10.84 -5.30
N GLY A 114 -13.76 -10.34 -4.26
CA GLY A 114 -14.32 -11.13 -3.16
C GLY A 114 -13.32 -11.41 -2.04
N CYS A 115 -13.64 -12.33 -1.13
CA CYS A 115 -12.77 -12.76 -0.03
C CYS A 115 -12.38 -14.22 -0.26
N ALA A 116 -11.10 -14.53 -0.47
CA ALA A 116 -10.66 -15.90 -0.77
C ALA A 116 -9.19 -16.09 -0.43
N PHE A 117 -8.75 -17.34 -0.26
CA PHE A 117 -7.32 -17.65 -0.21
C PHE A 117 -7.00 -18.95 -0.93
N ILE A 118 -5.72 -19.08 -1.29
CA ILE A 118 -5.14 -20.28 -1.87
C ILE A 118 -3.82 -20.54 -1.14
N ALA A 119 -3.61 -21.79 -0.70
CA ALA A 119 -2.38 -22.17 -0.02
C ALA A 119 -1.94 -23.58 -0.42
N GLU A 120 -0.63 -23.77 -0.50
CA GLU A 120 0.00 -25.03 -0.92
C GLU A 120 1.32 -25.26 -0.18
N LEU A 121 1.42 -26.40 0.50
CA LEU A 121 2.67 -27.02 0.90
C LEU A 121 2.86 -28.27 0.00
N PRO A 122 3.77 -28.23 -0.98
CA PRO A 122 3.86 -29.27 -2.01
C PRO A 122 3.94 -30.69 -1.45
N GLY A 123 3.05 -31.57 -1.93
CA GLY A 123 2.99 -32.97 -1.52
C GLY A 123 2.37 -33.23 -0.14
N VAL A 124 2.00 -32.19 0.61
CA VAL A 124 1.51 -32.31 1.99
C VAL A 124 0.11 -31.72 2.15
N LEU A 125 -0.11 -30.50 1.65
CA LEU A 125 -1.35 -29.75 1.88
C LEU A 125 -1.63 -28.85 0.68
N ALA A 126 -2.90 -28.80 0.28
CA ALA A 126 -3.41 -27.84 -0.70
C ALA A 126 -4.79 -27.36 -0.26
N THR A 127 -5.15 -26.11 -0.54
CA THR A 127 -6.51 -25.63 -0.33
C THR A 127 -7.51 -26.37 -1.20
N GLY A 128 -8.61 -26.82 -0.59
CA GLY A 128 -9.66 -27.65 -1.17
C GLY A 128 -10.91 -27.66 -0.29
N THR A 129 -11.95 -28.38 -0.69
CA THR A 129 -13.26 -28.39 0.03
C THR A 129 -13.22 -29.11 1.38
N ASP A 130 -12.12 -29.79 1.70
CA ASP A 130 -11.88 -30.46 2.99
C ASP A 130 -11.41 -29.50 4.10
N TRP A 131 -11.16 -28.24 3.75
CA TRP A 131 -10.88 -27.16 4.69
C TRP A 131 -12.11 -26.76 5.47
N LYS A 132 -11.90 -26.37 6.73
CA LYS A 132 -12.93 -25.79 7.58
C LYS A 132 -12.85 -24.29 7.52
N ILE A 133 -13.97 -23.62 7.25
CA ILE A 133 -14.03 -22.17 7.10
C ILE A 133 -15.28 -21.58 7.78
N ARG A 134 -15.20 -20.33 8.24
CA ARG A 134 -16.30 -19.57 8.82
C ARG A 134 -16.08 -18.05 8.68
N PRO A 135 -17.14 -17.22 8.69
CA PRO A 135 -16.97 -15.78 8.93
C PRO A 135 -16.28 -15.57 10.29
N THR A 136 -15.39 -14.58 10.39
CA THR A 136 -14.69 -14.28 11.64
C THR A 136 -15.70 -13.92 12.74
N PRO A 137 -15.82 -14.72 13.81
CA PRO A 137 -16.73 -14.41 14.91
C PRO A 137 -16.43 -13.03 15.47
N GLY A 138 -17.46 -12.22 15.73
CA GLY A 138 -17.28 -10.89 16.32
C GLY A 138 -16.86 -9.79 15.35
N TRP A 139 -16.49 -10.09 14.11
CA TRP A 139 -16.30 -9.07 13.08
C TRP A 139 -17.61 -8.34 12.81
N ILE A 140 -17.65 -7.04 13.12
CA ILE A 140 -18.82 -6.20 12.89
C ILE A 140 -18.66 -5.57 11.51
N HIS A 141 -19.57 -5.91 10.61
CA HIS A 141 -19.56 -5.34 9.27
C HIS A 141 -19.97 -3.86 9.34
N THR A 142 -19.08 -3.00 8.88
CA THR A 142 -19.29 -1.55 8.77
C THR A 142 -19.02 -1.11 7.34
N GLU A 143 -19.86 -0.22 6.81
CA GLU A 143 -19.66 0.41 5.51
C GLU A 143 -18.83 1.70 5.62
N HIS A 144 -18.51 2.15 6.84
CA HIS A 144 -17.71 3.34 7.06
C HIS A 144 -16.24 3.06 6.71
N ASN A 145 -15.69 3.96 5.89
CA ASN A 145 -14.29 3.89 5.50
C ASN A 145 -13.40 4.41 6.63
N PHE A 146 -12.20 3.85 6.76
CA PHE A 146 -11.11 4.53 7.45
C PHE A 146 -10.69 5.73 6.61
N THR A 147 -10.33 5.48 5.35
CA THR A 147 -10.34 6.48 4.27
C THR A 147 -10.83 5.82 2.99
N LEU A 148 -11.35 6.60 2.05
CA LEU A 148 -11.83 6.06 0.76
C LEU A 148 -10.75 5.26 0.02
N GLN A 149 -9.50 5.69 0.14
CA GLN A 149 -8.32 5.11 -0.51
C GLN A 149 -7.79 3.89 0.26
N HIS A 150 -7.72 4.00 1.58
CA HIS A 150 -7.10 2.99 2.42
C HIS A 150 -7.99 1.75 2.59
N GLY A 151 -9.28 1.96 2.88
CA GLY A 151 -10.25 0.89 3.09
C GLY A 151 -11.17 1.19 4.26
N TYR A 152 -11.53 0.15 5.01
CA TYR A 152 -12.53 0.23 6.07
C TYR A 152 -11.88 0.31 7.44
N LYS A 153 -12.58 0.98 8.36
CA LYS A 153 -12.27 0.88 9.78
C LYS A 153 -12.56 -0.53 10.31
N ILE A 154 -11.90 -0.91 11.39
CA ILE A 154 -12.18 -2.15 12.10
C ILE A 154 -13.19 -1.89 13.19
N GLU A 155 -14.23 -2.72 13.23
CA GLU A 155 -15.10 -2.89 14.39
C GLU A 155 -15.13 -4.37 14.77
N TYR A 156 -14.62 -4.71 15.96
CA TYR A 156 -14.45 -6.11 16.36
C TYR A 156 -14.87 -6.37 17.82
N ASP A 157 -15.90 -7.20 18.00
CA ASP A 157 -16.29 -7.78 19.29
C ASP A 157 -15.48 -9.05 19.63
N LEU A 158 -14.38 -8.87 20.36
CA LEU A 158 -13.49 -9.94 20.79
C LEU A 158 -14.13 -10.91 21.80
N ARG A 159 -15.26 -10.56 22.41
CA ARG A 159 -16.00 -11.47 23.31
C ARG A 159 -16.55 -12.70 22.57
N LYS A 160 -16.65 -12.62 21.25
CA LYS A 160 -17.15 -13.70 20.38
C LYS A 160 -16.03 -14.57 19.78
N GLU A 161 -14.77 -14.18 19.97
CA GLU A 161 -13.62 -14.89 19.39
C GLU A 161 -13.20 -16.08 20.25
N ASP A 162 -12.91 -17.22 19.60
CA ASP A 162 -12.46 -18.46 20.24
C ASP A 162 -11.06 -18.84 19.75
N ARG A 163 -10.00 -18.30 20.37
CA ARG A 163 -8.61 -18.49 19.89
C ARG A 163 -8.14 -19.96 19.86
N GLY A 164 -8.84 -20.88 20.53
CA GLY A 164 -8.53 -22.32 20.48
C GLY A 164 -8.67 -22.91 19.06
N TRP A 165 -9.25 -22.21 18.10
CA TRP A 165 -9.28 -22.70 16.71
C TRP A 165 -7.90 -22.82 16.06
N LEU A 166 -6.90 -22.05 16.54
CA LEU A 166 -5.54 -22.04 16.00
C LEU A 166 -4.73 -23.28 16.38
N ASP A 167 -5.04 -23.91 17.51
CA ASP A 167 -4.38 -25.13 18.01
C ASP A 167 -5.30 -26.36 18.02
N GLY A 168 -6.60 -26.17 17.75
CA GLY A 168 -7.60 -27.23 17.68
C GLY A 168 -8.33 -27.50 18.99
N THR A 169 -8.13 -26.68 20.02
CA THR A 169 -8.87 -26.75 21.30
C THR A 169 -10.20 -26.00 21.29
N GLY A 170 -10.47 -25.21 20.23
CA GLY A 170 -11.67 -24.41 20.07
C GLY A 170 -12.95 -25.23 19.85
N THR A 171 -14.09 -24.62 20.19
CA THR A 171 -15.43 -25.24 20.17
C THR A 171 -16.36 -24.63 19.13
N GLY A 172 -15.92 -23.62 18.38
CA GLY A 172 -16.77 -22.94 17.40
C GLY A 172 -17.23 -23.82 16.24
N THR A 173 -18.35 -23.44 15.63
CA THR A 173 -18.94 -24.12 14.47
C THR A 173 -18.22 -23.72 13.17
N TRP A 174 -18.00 -24.71 12.29
CA TRP A 174 -17.32 -24.54 11.01
C TRP A 174 -18.13 -25.16 9.87
N ALA A 175 -18.07 -24.54 8.70
CA ALA A 175 -18.55 -25.13 7.45
C ALA A 175 -17.38 -25.75 6.66
N ASP A 176 -17.71 -26.64 5.73
CA ASP A 176 -16.75 -27.02 4.69
C ASP A 176 -16.55 -25.86 3.71
N ALA A 177 -15.32 -25.68 3.27
CA ALA A 177 -14.99 -24.64 2.30
C ALA A 177 -15.57 -24.96 0.93
N ILE A 178 -15.94 -23.91 0.19
CA ILE A 178 -16.32 -24.03 -1.22
C ILE A 178 -15.14 -23.67 -2.11
N VAL A 179 -15.06 -24.28 -3.29
CA VAL A 179 -14.18 -23.76 -4.35
C VAL A 179 -14.76 -22.43 -4.82
N PHE A 180 -13.98 -21.37 -4.67
CA PHE A 180 -14.43 -20.02 -4.96
C PHE A 180 -14.20 -19.66 -6.42
N HIS A 181 -15.28 -19.53 -7.18
CA HIS A 181 -15.24 -19.11 -8.56
C HIS A 181 -15.71 -17.66 -8.69
N ASN A 182 -14.77 -16.77 -8.99
CA ASN A 182 -15.05 -15.36 -9.27
C ASN A 182 -14.32 -14.94 -10.55
N ALA A 183 -15.02 -14.30 -11.48
CA ALA A 183 -14.45 -13.92 -12.78
C ALA A 183 -13.30 -12.92 -12.66
N ALA A 184 -13.40 -11.95 -11.74
CA ALA A 184 -12.32 -10.98 -11.49
C ALA A 184 -11.10 -11.66 -10.87
N LEU A 185 -11.29 -12.54 -9.88
CA LEU A 185 -10.20 -13.30 -9.26
C LEU A 185 -9.50 -14.23 -10.26
N ASN A 186 -10.28 -15.00 -11.03
CA ASN A 186 -9.76 -15.96 -12.01
C ASN A 186 -9.03 -15.29 -13.18
N ALA A 187 -9.33 -14.02 -13.46
CA ALA A 187 -8.63 -13.25 -14.48
C ALA A 187 -7.24 -12.74 -14.01
N LYS A 188 -6.97 -12.76 -12.70
CA LYS A 188 -5.68 -12.38 -12.15
C LYS A 188 -4.69 -13.53 -12.30
N ARG A 189 -3.48 -13.25 -12.79
CA ARG A 189 -2.38 -14.21 -12.71
C ARG A 189 -1.83 -14.26 -11.29
N LEU A 190 -1.29 -15.40 -10.88
CA LEU A 190 -0.51 -15.52 -9.65
C LEU A 190 0.97 -15.29 -9.93
N SER A 191 1.62 -14.44 -9.13
CA SER A 191 3.05 -14.12 -9.26
C SER A 191 3.73 -14.15 -7.88
N PRO A 192 4.99 -14.58 -7.77
CA PRO A 192 5.70 -14.51 -6.50
C PRO A 192 5.87 -13.05 -6.06
N ARG A 193 5.89 -12.78 -4.74
CA ARG A 193 6.01 -11.45 -4.11
C ARG A 193 6.96 -10.47 -4.82
N GLY A 194 8.12 -10.96 -5.28
CA GLY A 194 9.05 -10.21 -6.12
C GLY A 194 9.91 -9.16 -5.39
N ILE A 195 9.67 -8.96 -4.10
CA ILE A 195 10.45 -8.12 -3.18
C ILE A 195 10.80 -8.92 -1.91
N PRO A 196 11.85 -8.56 -1.16
CA PRO A 196 12.12 -9.16 0.15
C PRO A 196 10.96 -8.93 1.15
N PRO A 197 10.95 -9.65 2.27
CA PRO A 197 10.19 -9.26 3.45
C PRO A 197 10.53 -7.82 3.86
N LEU A 198 9.55 -7.11 4.42
CA LEU A 198 9.80 -5.77 4.96
C LEU A 198 10.72 -5.87 6.18
N ARG A 199 11.52 -4.83 6.41
CA ARG A 199 12.24 -4.65 7.68
C ARG A 199 11.22 -4.23 8.71
N GLU A 200 11.08 -5.03 9.75
CA GLU A 200 10.27 -4.73 10.93
C GLU A 200 11.17 -4.14 12.03
N THR A 201 10.75 -3.04 12.63
CA THR A 201 11.41 -2.43 13.79
C THR A 201 10.36 -2.02 14.82
N ASP A 202 10.53 -2.48 16.04
CA ASP A 202 9.57 -2.19 17.11
C ASP A 202 9.89 -0.83 17.75
N PHE A 203 8.87 0.01 17.86
CA PHE A 203 8.92 1.27 18.61
C PHE A 203 7.85 1.26 19.71
N THR A 204 8.25 1.66 20.92
CA THR A 204 7.31 1.96 22.02
C THR A 204 7.09 3.47 22.09
N PRO A 205 5.97 3.96 22.66
CA PRO A 205 5.78 5.38 22.91
C PRO A 205 6.93 5.99 23.71
N GLU A 206 7.41 7.17 23.30
CA GLU A 206 8.37 7.96 24.08
C GLU A 206 7.67 8.72 25.21
N LEU A 207 6.45 9.20 24.96
CA LEU A 207 5.69 10.02 25.90
C LEU A 207 4.21 9.60 25.98
N LEU A 208 3.67 9.68 27.20
CA LEU A 208 2.23 9.82 27.43
C LEU A 208 1.95 11.32 27.54
N ILE A 209 1.36 11.91 26.51
CA ILE A 209 1.18 13.38 26.42
C ILE A 209 -0.14 13.87 27.03
N ALA A 210 -1.14 12.98 27.14
CA ALA A 210 -2.41 13.30 27.78
C ALA A 210 -3.05 12.07 28.45
N ALA A 211 -3.70 12.30 29.60
CA ALA A 211 -4.55 11.35 30.29
C ALA A 211 -5.82 12.09 30.73
N GLU A 212 -6.97 11.74 30.15
CA GLU A 212 -8.17 12.57 30.19
C GLU A 212 -9.41 11.74 30.54
N THR A 213 -10.40 12.37 31.15
CA THR A 213 -11.76 11.85 31.34
C THR A 213 -12.61 12.38 30.20
N VAL A 214 -13.43 11.50 29.62
CA VAL A 214 -14.35 11.79 28.52
C VAL A 214 -15.76 11.31 28.85
N PRO A 215 -16.81 11.75 28.14
CA PRO A 215 -18.16 11.23 28.35
C PRO A 215 -18.22 9.71 28.15
N GLU A 216 -19.02 9.05 29.01
CA GLU A 216 -19.26 7.60 28.93
C GLU A 216 -20.08 7.22 27.69
N ASP A 217 -21.06 8.05 27.36
CA ASP A 217 -22.00 7.76 26.29
C ASP A 217 -21.43 8.13 24.92
N VAL A 218 -21.56 7.21 23.97
CA VAL A 218 -21.36 7.49 22.55
C VAL A 218 -22.75 7.63 21.91
N PRO A 219 -23.11 8.79 21.34
CA PRO A 219 -24.41 9.00 20.71
C PRO A 219 -24.72 7.95 19.65
N GLU A 220 -25.93 7.39 19.69
CA GLU A 220 -26.36 6.37 18.75
C GLU A 220 -26.43 6.93 17.32
N GLY A 221 -25.90 6.17 16.35
CA GLY A 221 -25.93 6.53 14.93
C GLY A 221 -24.87 7.54 14.50
N GLU A 222 -23.98 7.96 15.40
CA GLU A 222 -22.86 8.84 15.08
C GLU A 222 -21.54 8.08 14.90
N ASP A 223 -20.71 8.55 13.96
CA ASP A 223 -19.38 8.00 13.80
C ASP A 223 -18.48 8.43 14.96
N ILE A 224 -17.76 7.47 15.53
CA ILE A 224 -16.90 7.70 16.68
C ILE A 224 -15.82 8.76 16.43
N GLY A 225 -15.29 8.87 15.20
CA GLY A 225 -14.31 9.91 14.88
C GLY A 225 -14.87 11.32 15.06
N ASP A 226 -16.14 11.54 14.76
CA ASP A 226 -16.79 12.84 14.98
C ASP A 226 -17.12 13.11 16.45
N VAL A 227 -17.40 12.06 17.21
CA VAL A 227 -17.62 12.16 18.67
C VAL A 227 -16.30 12.55 19.34
N LEU A 228 -15.20 11.83 19.06
CA LEU A 228 -13.88 12.08 19.63
C LEU A 228 -13.35 13.50 19.31
N ASN A 229 -13.66 14.02 18.12
CA ASN A 229 -13.25 15.35 17.70
C ASN A 229 -13.94 16.50 18.46
N ARG A 230 -15.12 16.28 19.04
CA ARG A 230 -15.93 17.36 19.65
C ARG A 230 -16.25 17.17 21.13
N GLU A 231 -15.97 15.98 21.67
CA GLU A 231 -16.26 15.68 23.06
C GLU A 231 -15.45 16.57 24.00
N VAL A 232 -16.06 16.91 25.12
CA VAL A 232 -15.42 17.68 26.18
C VAL A 232 -14.58 16.73 27.02
N TRP A 233 -13.35 17.12 27.33
CA TRP A 233 -12.42 16.34 28.12
C TRP A 233 -11.92 17.14 29.32
N HIS A 234 -11.51 16.41 30.36
CA HIS A 234 -10.94 16.97 31.58
C HIS A 234 -9.69 16.17 31.96
N ASP A 235 -8.73 16.79 32.64
CA ASP A 235 -7.54 16.09 33.14
C ASP A 235 -7.93 14.90 34.04
N ASN A 236 -7.23 13.79 33.90
CA ASN A 236 -7.49 12.52 34.55
C ASN A 236 -6.19 11.78 34.93
N THR A 237 -5.12 12.55 35.13
CA THR A 237 -3.80 12.02 35.48
C THR A 237 -3.79 11.23 36.79
N ASP A 238 -4.74 11.48 37.70
CA ASP A 238 -4.91 10.76 38.96
C ASP A 238 -5.45 9.34 38.80
N ARG A 239 -6.16 9.03 37.70
CA ARG A 239 -6.62 7.67 37.38
C ARG A 239 -5.59 6.82 36.65
N VAL A 240 -4.44 7.38 36.27
CA VAL A 240 -3.40 6.68 35.51
C VAL A 240 -2.18 6.39 36.37
N VAL A 241 -1.86 5.12 36.53
CA VAL A 241 -0.64 4.65 37.20
C VAL A 241 0.29 4.04 36.17
N ARG A 242 1.45 4.66 35.94
CA ARG A 242 2.53 4.06 35.15
C ARG A 242 3.20 2.97 35.97
N SER A 243 3.07 1.72 35.54
CA SER A 243 3.59 0.54 36.23
C SER A 243 4.89 0.00 35.63
N GLY A 244 5.32 0.53 34.48
CA GLY A 244 6.55 0.19 33.78
C GLY A 244 6.90 1.20 32.69
N GLU A 245 7.88 0.88 31.84
CA GLU A 245 8.31 1.78 30.76
C GLU A 245 7.18 1.99 29.73
N ASP A 246 6.46 0.92 29.38
CA ASP A 246 5.36 0.85 28.42
C ASP A 246 4.05 0.31 29.04
N GLN A 247 3.98 0.24 30.36
CA GLN A 247 2.85 -0.35 31.10
C GLN A 247 2.07 0.71 31.88
N TYR A 248 0.76 0.69 31.71
CA TYR A 248 -0.16 1.68 32.30
C TYR A 248 -1.37 0.98 32.89
N THR A 249 -1.75 1.39 34.10
CA THR A 249 -3.01 0.98 34.73
C THR A 249 -3.92 2.18 34.75
N LEU A 250 -5.10 2.03 34.16
CA LEU A 250 -6.16 3.01 34.18
C LEU A 250 -7.26 2.54 35.14
N LEU A 251 -7.48 3.31 36.20
CA LEU A 251 -8.48 3.02 37.21
C LEU A 251 -9.89 3.40 36.73
N PRO A 252 -10.93 2.65 37.12
CA PRO A 252 -12.30 3.01 36.80
C PRO A 252 -12.69 4.29 37.56
N GLY A 253 -13.65 5.03 37.01
CA GLY A 253 -14.13 6.31 37.56
C GLY A 253 -15.38 6.76 36.81
N GLU A 254 -15.86 7.97 37.10
CA GLU A 254 -16.95 8.56 36.31
C GLU A 254 -16.47 8.84 34.88
N GLY A 255 -17.29 8.49 33.90
CA GLY A 255 -16.98 8.67 32.48
C GLY A 255 -15.94 7.69 31.92
N GLY A 256 -15.76 7.79 30.60
CA GLY A 256 -14.69 7.13 29.89
C GLY A 256 -13.35 7.80 30.18
N ALA A 257 -12.28 7.22 29.64
CA ALA A 257 -10.95 7.79 29.78
C ALA A 257 -10.12 7.63 28.51
N THR A 258 -9.30 8.62 28.20
CA THR A 258 -8.47 8.66 27.00
C THR A 258 -7.00 8.85 27.38
N LEU A 259 -6.12 8.11 26.72
CA LEU A 259 -4.67 8.27 26.80
C LEU A 259 -4.13 8.62 25.41
N ILE A 260 -3.26 9.61 25.31
CA ILE A 260 -2.59 9.97 24.05
C ILE A 260 -1.10 9.72 24.17
N PHE A 261 -0.59 8.87 23.29
CA PHE A 261 0.80 8.43 23.22
C PHE A 261 1.49 9.09 22.03
N ASP A 262 2.71 9.57 22.25
CA ASP A 262 3.61 10.09 21.23
C ASP A 262 4.81 9.15 21.10
N PHE A 263 5.05 8.65 19.88
CA PHE A 263 6.15 7.75 19.55
C PHE A 263 7.46 8.49 19.26
N GLY A 264 7.47 9.82 19.27
CA GLY A 264 8.63 10.67 18.99
C GLY A 264 9.09 10.63 17.53
N ARG A 265 8.42 9.83 16.69
CA ARG A 265 8.71 9.65 15.27
C ARG A 265 7.47 9.16 14.53
N GLU A 266 7.44 9.42 13.23
CA GLU A 266 6.46 8.82 12.35
C GLU A 266 6.78 7.33 12.17
N CYS A 267 5.77 6.48 12.35
CA CYS A 267 5.83 5.04 12.16
C CYS A 267 4.88 4.65 11.03
N THR A 268 5.20 3.60 10.27
CA THR A 268 4.28 3.00 9.27
C THR A 268 4.28 1.49 9.46
N GLY A 269 3.11 0.87 9.59
CA GLY A 269 3.02 -0.57 9.85
C GLY A 269 1.86 -0.92 10.78
N TYR A 270 2.08 -1.79 11.77
CA TYR A 270 1.01 -2.33 12.60
C TYR A 270 1.15 -1.91 14.07
N LEU A 271 0.11 -1.32 14.63
CA LEU A 271 0.03 -1.12 16.08
C LEU A 271 -0.38 -2.42 16.77
N GLU A 272 0.35 -2.82 17.80
CA GLU A 272 -0.06 -3.85 18.76
C GLU A 272 -0.25 -3.23 20.14
N VAL A 273 -1.42 -3.49 20.73
CA VAL A 273 -1.68 -3.19 22.13
C VAL A 273 -2.14 -4.44 22.86
N GLU A 274 -1.44 -4.82 23.93
CA GLU A 274 -1.89 -5.87 24.84
C GLU A 274 -2.61 -5.24 26.03
N ILE A 275 -3.87 -5.61 26.23
CA ILE A 275 -4.75 -4.99 27.22
C ILE A 275 -5.46 -6.06 28.03
N GLU A 276 -5.36 -5.99 29.34
CA GLU A 276 -6.19 -6.76 30.27
C GLU A 276 -7.34 -5.87 30.77
N ALA A 277 -8.57 -6.31 30.55
CA ALA A 277 -9.77 -5.54 30.92
C ALA A 277 -10.95 -6.47 31.22
N ALA A 278 -11.98 -5.92 31.86
CA ALA A 278 -13.25 -6.62 32.04
C ALA A 278 -13.98 -6.76 30.69
N ALA A 279 -14.69 -7.87 30.50
CA ALA A 279 -15.50 -8.09 29.30
C ALA A 279 -16.47 -6.93 29.02
N GLY A 280 -16.53 -6.48 27.77
CA GLY A 280 -17.42 -5.40 27.32
C GLY A 280 -16.82 -4.00 27.39
N THR A 281 -15.62 -3.84 27.98
CA THR A 281 -14.83 -2.60 27.84
C THR A 281 -14.68 -2.28 26.36
N ARG A 282 -15.09 -1.07 25.97
CA ARG A 282 -14.92 -0.55 24.61
C ARG A 282 -13.59 0.18 24.54
N LEU A 283 -12.82 -0.10 23.50
CA LEU A 283 -11.62 0.63 23.13
C LEU A 283 -11.79 1.21 21.73
N ASP A 284 -11.61 2.51 21.59
CA ASP A 284 -11.44 3.19 20.31
C ASP A 284 -9.97 3.63 20.18
N ILE A 285 -9.32 3.23 19.09
CA ILE A 285 -7.93 3.58 18.76
C ILE A 285 -7.98 4.64 17.66
N THR A 286 -7.31 5.78 17.86
CA THR A 286 -7.17 6.84 16.85
C THR A 286 -5.70 7.02 16.47
N TYR A 287 -5.44 7.18 15.18
CA TYR A 287 -4.11 7.35 14.59
C TYR A 287 -3.97 8.77 14.03
N GLY A 288 -2.80 9.41 14.18
CA GLY A 288 -2.54 10.71 13.56
C GLY A 288 -1.09 11.18 13.63
N GLU A 289 -0.79 12.23 12.86
CA GLU A 289 0.54 12.86 12.79
C GLU A 289 0.65 14.13 13.66
N ASP A 290 -0.49 14.73 14.03
CA ASP A 290 -0.53 16.01 14.72
C ASP A 290 -1.67 16.12 15.74
N LEU A 291 -1.49 17.05 16.69
CA LEU A 291 -2.54 17.46 17.61
C LEU A 291 -3.40 18.56 16.98
N TRP A 292 -4.71 18.36 17.00
CA TRP A 292 -5.73 19.31 16.60
C TRP A 292 -6.60 19.67 17.80
N HIS A 293 -6.58 20.94 18.21
CA HIS A 293 -7.22 21.41 19.44
C HIS A 293 -6.85 20.61 20.69
N GLY A 294 -5.59 20.16 20.76
CA GLY A 294 -5.05 19.41 21.90
C GLY A 294 -5.26 17.90 21.85
N ARG A 295 -5.91 17.34 20.82
CA ARG A 295 -6.14 15.89 20.68
C ARG A 295 -5.72 15.36 19.32
N VAL A 296 -5.65 14.04 19.18
CA VAL A 296 -5.45 13.43 17.85
C VAL A 296 -6.73 13.63 17.03
N ARG A 297 -6.59 14.12 15.80
CA ARG A 297 -7.74 14.40 14.95
C ARG A 297 -8.35 13.11 14.39
N ALA A 298 -9.48 12.69 14.95
CA ALA A 298 -10.09 11.40 14.64
C ALA A 298 -10.92 11.38 13.35
N SER A 299 -11.40 12.53 12.87
CA SER A 299 -12.10 12.64 11.58
C SER A 299 -11.83 13.95 10.83
N PHE A 300 -12.01 13.91 9.51
CA PHE A 300 -11.95 15.08 8.63
C PHE A 300 -13.20 15.11 7.74
N ARG A 301 -14.10 16.06 8.00
CA ARG A 301 -15.24 16.36 7.14
C ARG A 301 -14.97 17.64 6.35
N ALA A 302 -14.74 17.52 5.04
CA ALA A 302 -14.68 18.68 4.15
C ALA A 302 -16.09 19.16 3.81
N THR A 303 -16.31 20.48 3.74
CA THR A 303 -17.58 21.05 3.29
C THR A 303 -17.94 20.55 1.89
N GLY A 304 -18.98 19.71 1.79
CA GLY A 304 -19.49 19.17 0.53
C GLY A 304 -19.29 17.66 0.33
N TYR A 305 -18.45 17.00 1.11
CA TYR A 305 -18.26 15.54 1.10
C TYR A 305 -18.67 14.97 2.45
N LYS A 306 -19.74 14.14 2.48
CA LYS A 306 -20.32 13.64 3.72
C LYS A 306 -19.43 12.63 4.47
N GLU A 307 -18.46 12.00 3.80
CA GLU A 307 -17.57 10.99 4.36
C GLU A 307 -16.22 11.12 3.66
N MET A 308 -15.18 11.59 4.35
CA MET A 308 -13.85 11.68 3.73
C MET A 308 -12.85 10.81 4.48
N TYR A 309 -12.57 11.10 5.75
CA TYR A 309 -11.55 10.38 6.53
C TYR A 309 -11.96 10.20 8.00
N PHE A 310 -11.82 8.98 8.51
CA PHE A 310 -12.11 8.54 9.87
C PHE A 310 -10.96 7.65 10.36
N PHE A 311 -10.08 8.20 11.19
CA PHE A 311 -8.82 7.56 11.56
C PHE A 311 -8.96 6.70 12.82
N THR A 312 -10.03 5.92 12.90
CA THR A 312 -10.42 5.19 14.11
C THR A 312 -10.71 3.71 13.87
N ASP A 313 -10.31 2.87 14.83
CA ASP A 313 -10.73 1.47 14.95
C ASP A 313 -11.40 1.24 16.31
N THR A 314 -12.39 0.36 16.38
CA THR A 314 -13.16 0.06 17.61
C THR A 314 -13.12 -1.43 17.96
N TYR A 315 -12.85 -1.72 19.24
CA TYR A 315 -12.80 -3.06 19.80
C TYR A 315 -13.70 -3.17 21.04
N TYR A 316 -14.43 -4.28 21.16
CA TYR A 316 -15.12 -4.66 22.39
C TYR A 316 -14.37 -5.82 23.03
N LEU A 317 -13.72 -5.56 24.16
CA LEU A 317 -12.75 -6.46 24.76
C LEU A 317 -13.43 -7.65 25.44
N ARG A 318 -12.77 -8.81 25.41
CA ARG A 318 -13.12 -9.97 26.24
C ARG A 318 -12.54 -9.82 27.64
N ASP A 319 -13.02 -10.66 28.55
CA ASP A 319 -12.47 -10.73 29.90
C ASP A 319 -11.00 -11.18 29.87
N GLY A 320 -10.19 -10.54 30.71
CA GLY A 320 -8.76 -10.79 30.81
C GLY A 320 -7.97 -10.19 29.64
N LEU A 321 -6.93 -10.89 29.19
CA LEU A 321 -5.95 -10.39 28.23
C LEU A 321 -6.50 -10.31 26.79
N ASN A 322 -6.28 -9.21 26.12
CA ASN A 322 -6.63 -8.94 24.73
C ASN A 322 -5.37 -8.50 23.98
N SER A 323 -5.28 -8.81 22.68
CA SER A 323 -4.30 -8.20 21.78
C SER A 323 -5.11 -7.57 20.64
N VAL A 324 -4.98 -6.25 20.51
CA VAL A 324 -5.77 -5.41 19.60
C VAL A 324 -4.83 -4.59 18.71
N GLY A 325 -5.41 -4.02 17.65
CA GLY A 325 -4.69 -3.31 16.60
C GLY A 325 -5.07 -3.83 15.22
N ASN A 326 -4.96 -2.98 14.19
CA ASN A 326 -5.18 -3.42 12.83
C ASN A 326 -3.93 -4.15 12.33
N TYR A 327 -4.07 -5.45 12.03
CA TYR A 327 -2.98 -6.31 11.56
C TYR A 327 -3.09 -6.66 10.07
N PHE A 328 -4.10 -6.15 9.37
CA PHE A 328 -4.30 -6.43 7.94
C PHE A 328 -3.82 -5.27 7.08
N LEU A 329 -4.20 -4.05 7.47
CA LEU A 329 -3.73 -2.84 6.82
C LEU A 329 -2.69 -2.14 7.70
N GLU A 330 -1.69 -1.59 7.04
CA GLU A 330 -0.66 -0.76 7.67
C GLU A 330 -1.26 0.62 7.97
N HIS A 331 -1.00 1.17 9.14
CA HIS A 331 -1.38 2.54 9.50
C HIS A 331 -0.12 3.36 9.72
N GLY A 332 -0.17 4.64 9.37
CA GLY A 332 0.88 5.61 9.69
C GLY A 332 0.44 6.52 10.81
N ALA A 333 1.31 6.68 11.81
CA ALA A 333 1.10 7.60 12.91
C ALA A 333 2.40 7.89 13.64
N SER A 334 2.49 9.10 14.21
CA SER A 334 3.38 9.43 15.31
C SER A 334 2.62 9.54 16.64
N LEU A 335 1.32 9.78 16.59
CA LEU A 335 0.43 9.89 17.74
C LEU A 335 -0.65 8.80 17.71
N VAL A 336 -0.84 8.12 18.84
CA VAL A 336 -1.91 7.15 19.04
C VAL A 336 -2.74 7.52 20.25
N GLN A 337 -4.04 7.66 20.06
CA GLN A 337 -4.99 7.92 21.13
C GLN A 337 -5.83 6.67 21.42
N LEU A 338 -5.79 6.19 22.67
CA LEU A 338 -6.60 5.08 23.16
C LEU A 338 -7.73 5.62 24.04
N SER A 339 -8.98 5.44 23.61
CA SER A 339 -10.16 5.90 24.36
C SER A 339 -10.98 4.71 24.87
N PHE A 340 -11.15 4.63 26.18
CA PHE A 340 -11.82 3.55 26.89
C PHE A 340 -13.19 4.01 27.40
N ARG A 341 -14.22 3.18 27.19
CA ARG A 341 -15.59 3.35 27.71
C ARG A 341 -16.13 2.00 28.17
N ASN A 342 -17.23 1.99 28.91
CA ASN A 342 -17.83 0.80 29.52
C ASN A 342 -16.85 0.07 30.47
N MET A 343 -16.05 0.83 31.21
CA MET A 343 -15.08 0.30 32.15
C MET A 343 -15.76 -0.13 33.45
N THR A 344 -15.96 -1.44 33.65
CA THR A 344 -16.51 -1.99 34.91
C THR A 344 -15.44 -2.35 35.94
N GLY A 345 -14.16 -2.21 35.57
CA GLY A 345 -13.00 -2.45 36.42
C GLY A 345 -11.75 -1.77 35.83
N PRO A 346 -10.58 -1.94 36.46
CA PRO A 346 -9.33 -1.40 35.94
C PRO A 346 -8.98 -1.97 34.56
N VAL A 347 -8.35 -1.14 33.74
CA VAL A 347 -7.73 -1.53 32.47
C VAL A 347 -6.22 -1.53 32.64
N TYR A 348 -5.57 -2.63 32.28
CA TYR A 348 -4.11 -2.75 32.32
C TYR A 348 -3.57 -2.84 30.90
N ILE A 349 -2.89 -1.80 30.46
CA ILE A 349 -2.10 -1.80 29.24
C ILE A 349 -0.77 -2.47 29.58
N ARG A 350 -0.55 -3.65 29.02
CA ARG A 350 0.63 -4.50 29.24
C ARG A 350 1.75 -4.24 28.24
N LYS A 351 1.38 -3.79 27.03
CA LYS A 351 2.29 -3.51 25.92
C LYS A 351 1.62 -2.51 24.98
N ILE A 352 2.38 -1.52 24.51
CA ILE A 352 2.04 -0.70 23.33
C ILE A 352 3.29 -0.68 22.44
N VAL A 353 3.18 -1.25 21.24
CA VAL A 353 4.27 -1.28 20.26
C VAL A 353 3.74 -0.96 18.87
N TYR A 354 4.50 -0.15 18.14
CA TYR A 354 4.36 -0.01 16.70
C TYR A 354 5.39 -0.90 16.02
N HIS A 355 4.91 -1.89 15.27
CA HIS A 355 5.74 -2.69 14.37
C HIS A 355 5.92 -1.91 13.07
N ASP A 356 6.97 -1.09 13.01
CA ASP A 356 7.29 -0.27 11.85
C ASP A 356 7.87 -1.14 10.73
N CYS A 357 7.16 -1.19 9.60
CA CYS A 357 7.38 -2.10 8.48
C CYS A 357 7.77 -1.30 7.24
N ARG A 358 9.05 -1.35 6.84
CA ARG A 358 9.54 -0.59 5.67
C ARG A 358 10.25 -1.47 4.67
N PHE A 359 10.29 -1.05 3.42
CA PHE A 359 11.15 -1.68 2.42
C PHE A 359 12.61 -1.64 2.92
N PRO A 360 13.35 -2.77 2.90
CA PRO A 360 14.69 -2.84 3.45
C PRO A 360 15.72 -2.24 2.48
N TYR A 361 15.70 -0.93 2.30
CA TYR A 361 16.72 -0.23 1.53
C TYR A 361 18.11 -0.46 2.12
N ARG A 362 19.12 -0.45 1.25
CA ARG A 362 20.52 -0.33 1.65
C ARG A 362 20.96 1.10 1.36
N ALA A 363 21.33 1.85 2.41
CA ALA A 363 21.87 3.19 2.26
C ALA A 363 23.11 3.17 1.34
N ALA A 364 23.01 3.83 0.19
CA ALA A 364 24.06 3.88 -0.83
C ALA A 364 24.77 5.24 -0.86
N ALA A 365 24.04 6.32 -0.53
CA ALA A 365 24.58 7.67 -0.48
C ALA A 365 24.61 8.25 0.94
N ARG A 366 25.51 9.23 1.14
CA ARG A 366 25.60 10.06 2.35
C ARG A 366 25.83 11.50 1.92
N PHE A 367 25.26 12.42 2.67
CA PHE A 367 25.45 13.85 2.50
C PHE A 367 25.82 14.47 3.86
N HIS A 368 26.72 15.44 3.83
CA HIS A 368 27.06 16.27 4.97
C HIS A 368 27.65 17.58 4.45
N CYS A 369 27.31 18.70 5.08
CA CYS A 369 27.94 19.98 4.82
C CYS A 369 28.03 20.84 6.08
N SER A 370 28.64 22.02 5.96
CA SER A 370 28.79 22.95 7.08
C SER A 370 27.48 23.63 7.51
N ASP A 371 26.41 23.50 6.73
CA ASP A 371 25.09 24.02 7.08
C ASP A 371 24.22 22.90 7.71
N PRO A 372 23.99 22.92 9.04
CA PRO A 372 23.23 21.88 9.72
C PRO A 372 21.75 21.85 9.30
N VAL A 373 21.22 22.90 8.67
CA VAL A 373 19.86 22.87 8.11
C VAL A 373 19.80 21.95 6.90
N LEU A 374 20.80 21.99 6.02
CA LEU A 374 20.85 21.14 4.84
C LEU A 374 21.04 19.67 5.20
N ASP A 375 21.83 19.37 6.23
CA ASP A 375 21.96 18.01 6.77
C ASP A 375 20.61 17.48 7.28
N ARG A 376 19.85 18.30 8.03
CA ARG A 376 18.51 17.92 8.50
C ARG A 376 17.51 17.74 7.36
N ILE A 377 17.55 18.58 6.33
CA ILE A 377 16.70 18.41 5.14
C ILE A 377 17.01 17.07 4.47
N TRP A 378 18.28 16.72 4.33
CA TRP A 378 18.69 15.43 3.78
C TRP A 378 18.15 14.26 4.61
N ASP A 379 18.31 14.30 5.93
CA ASP A 379 17.84 13.24 6.83
C ASP A 379 16.31 13.09 6.78
N ILE A 380 15.56 14.19 6.75
CA ILE A 380 14.09 14.15 6.62
C ILE A 380 13.70 13.57 5.26
N CYS A 381 14.31 14.00 4.15
CA CYS A 381 14.01 13.46 2.83
C CYS A 381 14.27 11.95 2.76
N ARG A 382 15.35 11.46 3.38
CA ARG A 382 15.64 10.01 3.47
C ARG A 382 14.58 9.29 4.30
N GLU A 383 14.28 9.80 5.49
CA GLU A 383 13.31 9.20 6.42
C GLU A 383 11.92 9.13 5.80
N THR A 384 11.44 10.22 5.20
CA THR A 384 10.14 10.28 4.52
C THR A 384 10.08 9.27 3.37
N LEU A 385 11.13 9.12 2.57
CA LEU A 385 11.12 8.14 1.49
C LEU A 385 11.10 6.69 2.01
N GLU A 386 11.82 6.39 3.09
CA GLU A 386 11.74 5.06 3.73
C GLU A 386 10.34 4.80 4.32
N LEU A 387 9.72 5.81 4.94
CA LEU A 387 8.34 5.74 5.46
C LEU A 387 7.31 5.53 4.36
N CYS A 388 7.48 6.21 3.23
CA CYS A 388 6.62 6.10 2.04
C CYS A 388 7.00 4.93 1.12
N THR A 389 7.74 3.93 1.62
CA THR A 389 8.03 2.71 0.84
C THR A 389 7.82 1.46 1.68
N THR A 390 6.70 0.77 1.47
CA THR A 390 6.38 -0.53 2.08
C THR A 390 6.57 -1.64 1.04
N ASP A 391 5.51 -2.25 0.53
CA ASP A 391 5.59 -3.15 -0.60
C ASP A 391 5.74 -2.41 -1.94
N VAL A 392 5.43 -1.12 -1.99
CA VAL A 392 5.62 -0.22 -3.15
C VAL A 392 5.85 1.21 -2.63
N PHE A 393 6.20 2.14 -3.51
CA PHE A 393 6.18 3.57 -3.19
C PHE A 393 4.74 4.04 -2.91
N GLU A 394 4.58 4.95 -1.96
CA GLU A 394 3.29 5.46 -1.48
C GLU A 394 3.32 6.98 -1.34
N ASP A 395 2.21 7.66 -1.65
CA ASP A 395 2.11 9.11 -1.49
C ASP A 395 2.28 9.57 -0.03
N CYS A 396 1.70 8.82 0.92
CA CYS A 396 1.80 9.10 2.34
C CYS A 396 1.50 7.84 3.19
N PRO A 397 2.09 7.74 4.39
CA PRO A 397 1.92 6.58 5.25
C PRO A 397 0.66 6.66 6.12
N TRP A 398 -0.07 7.77 6.19
CA TRP A 398 -1.18 7.90 7.16
C TRP A 398 -2.58 7.91 6.52
N ARG A 399 -2.74 8.52 5.34
CA ARG A 399 -4.07 8.82 4.75
C ARG A 399 -4.48 7.89 3.62
N GLU A 400 -3.63 7.71 2.60
CA GLU A 400 -3.99 6.92 1.42
C GLU A 400 -3.27 5.59 1.35
N HIS A 401 -1.99 5.55 1.76
CA HIS A 401 -1.07 4.45 1.45
C HIS A 401 -1.06 4.12 -0.05
N ALA A 402 -1.29 5.09 -0.92
CA ALA A 402 -1.59 4.80 -2.32
C ALA A 402 -0.34 4.89 -3.18
N PHE A 403 -0.12 3.90 -4.02
CA PHE A 403 0.90 4.00 -5.06
C PHE A 403 0.40 4.87 -6.22
N TRP A 404 0.62 6.16 -6.07
CA TRP A 404 0.45 7.13 -7.14
C TRP A 404 1.67 7.09 -8.06
N VAL A 405 1.43 6.68 -9.31
CA VAL A 405 2.46 6.57 -10.35
C VAL A 405 3.10 7.93 -10.66
N ASN A 406 2.40 9.02 -10.36
CA ASN A 406 2.94 10.37 -10.54
C ASN A 406 4.07 10.71 -9.57
N ASP A 407 4.00 10.19 -8.34
CA ASP A 407 4.97 10.51 -7.29
C ASP A 407 6.33 9.91 -7.59
N LEU A 408 6.39 8.84 -8.40
CA LEU A 408 7.62 8.33 -9.00
C LEU A 408 8.41 9.38 -9.79
N VAL A 409 7.82 10.48 -10.25
CA VAL A 409 8.60 11.57 -10.88
C VAL A 409 9.69 12.07 -9.92
N VAL A 410 9.40 12.10 -8.62
CA VAL A 410 10.31 12.56 -7.57
C VAL A 410 10.88 11.38 -6.79
N GLU A 411 10.03 10.43 -6.39
CA GLU A 411 10.42 9.31 -5.53
C GLU A 411 11.42 8.37 -6.22
N ASN A 412 11.24 8.07 -7.52
CA ASN A 412 12.17 7.22 -8.26
C ASN A 412 13.56 7.87 -8.30
N LEU A 413 13.65 9.15 -8.69
CA LEU A 413 14.94 9.83 -8.78
C LEU A 413 15.62 9.93 -7.40
N THR A 414 14.84 10.25 -6.37
CA THR A 414 15.33 10.38 -5.00
C THR A 414 15.79 9.03 -4.44
N SER A 415 15.00 7.96 -4.65
CA SER A 415 15.33 6.59 -4.24
C SER A 415 16.58 6.07 -4.93
N LEU A 416 16.68 6.23 -6.25
CA LEU A 416 17.88 5.86 -7.00
C LEU A 416 19.12 6.61 -6.49
N THR A 417 18.98 7.90 -6.16
CA THR A 417 20.10 8.70 -5.61
C THR A 417 20.51 8.25 -4.21
N LEU A 418 19.55 7.96 -3.33
CA LEU A 418 19.81 7.63 -1.92
C LEU A 418 20.25 6.18 -1.71
N PHE A 419 19.63 5.25 -2.45
CA PHE A 419 19.67 3.81 -2.18
C PHE A 419 20.09 2.98 -3.39
N GLY A 420 20.13 3.58 -4.59
CA GLY A 420 20.32 2.85 -5.84
C GLY A 420 19.07 2.08 -6.27
N ALA A 421 19.17 1.42 -7.42
CA ALA A 421 18.07 0.61 -7.94
C ALA A 421 17.82 -0.63 -7.07
N ALA A 422 16.55 -0.85 -6.73
CA ALA A 422 16.08 -1.94 -5.86
C ALA A 422 14.85 -2.64 -6.43
N ALA A 423 14.52 -3.82 -5.90
CA ALA A 423 13.39 -4.63 -6.34
C ALA A 423 12.04 -3.89 -6.29
N VAL A 424 11.87 -2.92 -5.38
CA VAL A 424 10.65 -2.11 -5.28
C VAL A 424 10.39 -1.26 -6.52
N HIS A 425 11.42 -0.79 -7.22
CA HIS A 425 11.28 -0.06 -8.48
C HIS A 425 10.68 -0.94 -9.58
N ARG A 426 11.23 -2.16 -9.75
CA ARG A 426 10.69 -3.15 -10.68
C ARG A 426 9.24 -3.48 -10.33
N ARG A 427 8.93 -3.65 -9.04
CA ARG A 427 7.58 -3.92 -8.56
C ARG A 427 6.61 -2.78 -8.87
N ALA A 428 7.01 -1.53 -8.63
CA ALA A 428 6.21 -0.34 -8.96
C ALA A 428 5.84 -0.31 -10.45
N PHE A 429 6.81 -0.61 -11.33
CA PHE A 429 6.55 -0.74 -12.76
C PHE A 429 5.61 -1.91 -13.06
N ASP A 430 5.89 -3.10 -12.54
CA ASP A 430 5.05 -4.28 -12.78
C ASP A 430 3.58 -4.03 -12.35
N LEU A 431 3.34 -3.32 -11.25
CA LEU A 431 2.02 -2.88 -10.81
C LEU A 431 1.40 -1.89 -11.79
N ALA A 432 2.06 -0.76 -12.06
CA ALA A 432 1.53 0.30 -12.94
C ALA A 432 1.20 -0.21 -14.35
N PHE A 433 2.09 -1.00 -14.94
CA PHE A 433 1.90 -1.52 -16.30
C PHE A 433 0.95 -2.71 -16.35
N SER A 434 0.70 -3.43 -15.24
CA SER A 434 -0.32 -4.49 -15.21
C SER A 434 -1.74 -3.96 -15.43
N GLN A 435 -1.99 -2.68 -15.18
CA GLN A 435 -3.29 -2.02 -15.38
C GLN A 435 -3.31 -1.04 -16.56
N GLN A 436 -2.34 -1.11 -17.45
CA GLN A 436 -2.34 -0.29 -18.66
C GLN A 436 -3.60 -0.53 -19.50
N TYR A 437 -4.27 0.54 -19.89
CA TYR A 437 -5.46 0.49 -20.73
C TYR A 437 -5.11 0.08 -22.17
N PRO A 438 -6.06 -0.50 -22.94
CA PRO A 438 -5.85 -0.81 -24.36
C PRO A 438 -5.41 0.40 -25.21
N SER A 439 -5.78 1.62 -24.80
CA SER A 439 -5.35 2.89 -25.38
C SER A 439 -3.87 3.22 -25.18
N GLY A 440 -3.17 2.50 -24.30
CA GLY A 440 -1.76 2.72 -23.96
C GLY A 440 -1.57 3.55 -22.69
N TRP A 441 -2.59 4.24 -22.19
CA TRP A 441 -2.47 5.00 -20.94
C TRP A 441 -2.29 4.08 -19.73
N CYS A 442 -1.39 4.45 -18.83
CA CYS A 442 -1.31 3.92 -17.48
C CYS A 442 -2.19 4.76 -16.54
N PRO A 443 -2.87 4.13 -15.57
CA PRO A 443 -3.57 4.87 -14.52
C PRO A 443 -2.56 5.66 -13.68
N GLY A 444 -3.01 6.77 -13.09
CA GLY A 444 -2.21 7.60 -12.20
C GLY A 444 -2.02 6.99 -10.81
N VAL A 445 -2.82 5.99 -10.45
CA VAL A 445 -2.71 5.23 -9.19
C VAL A 445 -2.93 3.74 -9.48
N ALA A 446 -2.17 2.87 -8.81
CA ALA A 446 -2.26 1.42 -8.98
C ALA A 446 -2.07 0.68 -7.63
N PRO A 447 -3.00 -0.20 -7.21
CA PRO A 447 -4.20 -0.59 -7.92
C PRO A 447 -5.26 0.51 -8.00
N THR A 448 -6.06 0.46 -9.07
CA THR A 448 -7.31 1.22 -9.19
C THR A 448 -8.41 0.30 -9.71
N ALA A 449 -9.66 0.55 -9.32
CA ALA A 449 -10.81 -0.11 -9.92
C ALA A 449 -10.82 0.14 -11.44
N ARG A 450 -10.72 -0.94 -12.23
CA ARG A 450 -10.70 -0.85 -13.69
C ARG A 450 -12.11 -0.62 -14.22
N ASN A 451 -12.33 0.53 -14.86
CA ASN A 451 -13.49 0.79 -15.70
C ASN A 451 -13.03 1.08 -17.13
N GLU A 452 -13.26 0.14 -18.05
CA GLU A 452 -12.84 0.30 -19.45
C GLU A 452 -13.66 1.34 -20.21
N SER A 453 -14.92 1.54 -19.81
CA SER A 453 -15.82 2.52 -20.46
C SER A 453 -15.56 3.96 -20.03
N LYS A 454 -14.96 4.14 -18.85
CA LYS A 454 -14.58 5.44 -18.28
C LYS A 454 -13.24 5.27 -17.56
N PRO A 455 -12.10 5.35 -18.28
CA PRO A 455 -10.79 5.33 -17.66
C PRO A 455 -10.71 6.44 -16.61
N SER A 456 -10.67 6.06 -15.34
CA SER A 456 -10.54 6.97 -14.20
C SER A 456 -9.07 7.21 -13.89
N ASN A 457 -8.77 8.34 -13.25
CA ASN A 457 -7.46 8.66 -12.70
C ASN A 457 -6.30 8.63 -13.71
N ILE A 458 -6.53 8.83 -15.02
CA ILE A 458 -5.42 9.04 -15.95
C ILE A 458 -4.85 10.44 -15.74
N LEU A 459 -3.57 10.49 -15.38
CA LEU A 459 -2.80 11.71 -15.30
C LEU A 459 -1.88 11.81 -16.55
N PRO A 460 -2.19 12.67 -17.53
CA PRO A 460 -1.40 12.74 -18.76
C PRO A 460 0.06 13.09 -18.51
N ALA A 461 0.34 14.03 -17.59
CA ALA A 461 1.70 14.43 -17.23
C ALA A 461 2.54 13.24 -16.75
N THR A 462 2.02 12.44 -15.83
CA THR A 462 2.66 11.20 -15.34
C THR A 462 3.08 10.29 -16.48
N ASN A 463 2.17 10.05 -17.43
CA ASN A 463 2.43 9.17 -18.57
C ASN A 463 3.54 9.71 -19.50
N PHE A 464 3.76 11.03 -19.54
CA PHE A 464 4.91 11.62 -20.24
C PHE A 464 6.21 11.52 -19.45
N PHE A 465 6.14 11.57 -18.13
CA PHE A 465 7.33 11.40 -17.29
C PHE A 465 7.74 9.94 -17.10
N LEU A 466 6.86 8.96 -17.36
CA LEU A 466 7.23 7.52 -17.34
C LEU A 466 8.45 7.21 -18.21
N PHE A 467 8.67 7.98 -19.29
CA PHE A 467 9.86 7.89 -20.13
C PHE A 467 11.12 8.20 -19.35
N LYS A 468 11.10 9.31 -18.62
CA LYS A 468 12.23 9.75 -17.81
C LYS A 468 12.44 8.82 -16.61
N ILE A 469 11.36 8.41 -15.95
CA ILE A 469 11.40 7.49 -14.81
C ILE A 469 12.06 6.16 -15.19
N LEU A 470 11.66 5.56 -16.32
CA LEU A 470 12.25 4.30 -16.80
C LEU A 470 13.70 4.48 -17.31
N GLU A 471 14.01 5.61 -17.92
CA GLU A 471 15.38 5.94 -18.32
C GLU A 471 16.29 6.06 -17.09
N ASP A 472 15.87 6.79 -16.05
CA ASP A 472 16.63 6.97 -14.81
C ASP A 472 16.87 5.62 -14.13
N TYR A 473 15.83 4.78 -14.04
CA TYR A 473 15.97 3.41 -13.55
C TYR A 473 16.97 2.61 -14.38
N TYR A 474 16.88 2.65 -15.72
CA TYR A 474 17.80 1.89 -16.57
C TYR A 474 19.26 2.36 -16.42
N ARG A 475 19.48 3.68 -16.38
CA ARG A 475 20.81 4.26 -16.24
C ARG A 475 21.47 3.84 -14.93
N GLU A 476 20.70 3.81 -13.84
CA GLU A 476 21.20 3.41 -12.53
C GLU A 476 21.34 1.89 -12.37
N SER A 477 20.38 1.11 -12.87
CA SER A 477 20.31 -0.35 -12.64
C SER A 477 21.02 -1.20 -13.69
N GLY A 478 21.13 -0.71 -14.93
CA GLY A 478 21.45 -1.53 -16.11
C GLY A 478 20.38 -2.58 -16.47
N ASP A 479 19.23 -2.62 -15.78
CA ASP A 479 18.20 -3.65 -15.92
C ASP A 479 17.27 -3.38 -17.10
N LEU A 480 17.82 -3.61 -18.29
CA LEU A 480 17.08 -3.48 -19.54
C LEU A 480 15.90 -4.46 -19.64
N ALA A 481 15.98 -5.60 -18.98
CA ALA A 481 14.92 -6.62 -19.04
C ALA A 481 13.62 -6.06 -18.44
N THR A 482 13.70 -5.38 -17.29
CA THR A 482 12.54 -4.70 -16.69
C THR A 482 11.97 -3.64 -17.62
N VAL A 483 12.80 -2.75 -18.16
CA VAL A 483 12.31 -1.67 -19.06
C VAL A 483 11.66 -2.22 -20.32
N LYS A 484 12.16 -3.31 -20.90
CA LYS A 484 11.51 -3.96 -22.05
C LYS A 484 10.16 -4.60 -21.69
N ARG A 485 10.01 -5.13 -20.47
CA ARG A 485 8.77 -5.81 -20.01
C ARG A 485 7.58 -4.88 -19.85
N THR A 486 7.80 -3.60 -19.53
CA THR A 486 6.73 -2.60 -19.29
C THR A 486 5.90 -2.28 -20.54
N ARG A 487 6.25 -2.83 -21.71
CA ARG A 487 5.62 -2.53 -23.02
C ARG A 487 5.59 -1.04 -23.32
N PHE A 488 6.55 -0.31 -22.75
CA PHE A 488 6.75 1.12 -22.89
C PHE A 488 6.57 1.64 -24.32
N PHE A 489 7.11 0.92 -25.31
CA PHE A 489 6.96 1.29 -26.72
C PHE A 489 5.51 1.26 -27.22
N GLY A 490 4.70 0.34 -26.72
CA GLY A 490 3.26 0.26 -27.02
C GLY A 490 2.49 1.48 -26.50
N ILE A 491 2.94 2.10 -25.40
CA ILE A 491 2.39 3.36 -24.87
C ILE A 491 2.72 4.50 -25.81
N PHE A 492 4.01 4.68 -26.08
CA PHE A 492 4.51 5.79 -26.88
C PHE A 492 3.88 5.83 -28.28
N MET A 493 3.81 4.68 -28.94
CA MET A 493 3.24 4.57 -30.28
C MET A 493 1.72 4.83 -30.32
N LYS A 494 1.00 4.60 -29.22
CA LYS A 494 -0.45 4.85 -29.15
C LYS A 494 -0.78 6.27 -28.71
N ILE A 495 -0.02 6.83 -27.78
CA ILE A 495 -0.23 8.17 -27.22
C ILE A 495 0.34 9.26 -28.14
N GLY A 496 1.50 9.02 -28.75
CA GLY A 496 2.21 9.99 -29.60
C GLY A 496 1.35 10.62 -30.72
N PRO A 497 0.59 9.85 -31.51
CA PRO A 497 -0.31 10.40 -32.53
C PRO A 497 -1.45 11.27 -31.94
N MET A 498 -1.87 10.99 -30.71
CA MET A 498 -2.91 11.76 -30.01
C MET A 498 -2.34 13.08 -29.49
N LEU A 499 -1.08 13.12 -29.03
CA LEU A 499 -0.36 14.39 -28.78
C LEU A 499 -0.22 15.20 -30.04
N GLY A 500 0.15 14.54 -31.14
CA GLY A 500 0.22 15.19 -32.44
C GLY A 500 -1.09 15.87 -32.83
N LYS A 501 -2.25 15.41 -32.32
CA LYS A 501 -3.56 16.05 -32.53
C LYS A 501 -3.89 17.11 -31.48
N LEU A 502 -3.61 16.86 -30.19
CA LEU A 502 -3.81 17.83 -29.09
C LEU A 502 -2.94 19.08 -29.25
N LEU A 503 -1.72 18.92 -29.73
CA LEU A 503 -0.80 20.01 -30.05
C LEU A 503 -1.10 20.68 -31.41
N ASN A 504 -1.90 20.04 -32.26
CA ASN A 504 -2.35 20.59 -33.57
C ASN A 504 -3.60 21.47 -33.48
N VAL A 505 -4.02 21.91 -32.29
CA VAL A 505 -5.13 22.88 -32.13
C VAL A 505 -4.69 24.33 -32.47
N GLY A 506 -3.47 24.53 -32.94
CA GLY A 506 -3.04 25.75 -33.64
C GLY A 506 -2.03 25.40 -34.74
N ASN A 507 -2.38 25.69 -35.99
CA ASN A 507 -1.66 25.35 -37.22
C ASN A 507 -0.11 25.48 -37.20
N HIS A 508 0.54 24.57 -37.94
CA HIS A 508 1.92 24.61 -38.45
C HIS A 508 3.07 24.59 -37.44
N LEU A 509 3.45 23.39 -36.96
CA LEU A 509 4.85 23.09 -36.61
C LEU A 509 5.19 21.65 -37.01
N SER A 510 6.08 21.52 -37.99
CA SER A 510 6.89 20.33 -38.27
C SER A 510 7.58 19.89 -36.98
N ASN A 511 7.24 18.69 -36.51
CA ASN A 511 7.50 18.17 -35.16
C ASN A 511 8.99 18.19 -34.73
N PRO A 512 9.42 19.14 -33.88
CA PRO A 512 10.75 19.21 -33.30
C PRO A 512 10.83 18.57 -31.90
N PHE A 513 9.69 18.13 -31.33
CA PHE A 513 9.61 17.60 -29.96
C PHE A 513 10.27 16.23 -29.83
N LEU A 514 10.32 15.46 -30.92
CA LEU A 514 11.08 14.21 -31.00
C LEU A 514 12.60 14.45 -31.10
N ALA A 515 13.04 15.62 -31.57
CA ALA A 515 14.45 15.97 -31.67
C ALA A 515 15.06 16.49 -30.36
N SER A 516 14.23 16.88 -29.38
CA SER A 516 14.66 17.35 -28.05
C SER A 516 14.77 16.25 -27.00
N LEU A 517 14.35 15.02 -27.30
CA LEU A 517 14.56 13.86 -26.45
C LEU A 517 15.94 13.27 -26.77
N SER A 518 16.98 13.78 -26.13
CA SER A 518 18.35 13.22 -26.18
C SER A 518 18.40 11.87 -25.47
N LEU A 519 17.90 10.82 -26.13
CA LEU A 519 17.91 9.43 -25.66
C LEU A 519 19.31 8.83 -25.82
N SER A 520 19.70 7.93 -24.91
CA SER A 520 21.00 7.24 -25.03
C SER A 520 21.06 6.33 -26.27
N PRO A 521 22.25 6.12 -26.87
CA PRO A 521 22.43 5.24 -28.03
C PRO A 521 21.95 3.81 -27.79
N GLU A 522 22.05 3.28 -26.57
CA GLU A 522 21.51 1.95 -26.24
C GLU A 522 19.97 1.93 -26.36
N ILE A 523 19.28 2.96 -25.88
CA ILE A 523 17.82 3.10 -26.00
C ILE A 523 17.40 3.18 -27.48
N ILE A 524 18.18 3.87 -28.32
CA ILE A 524 17.93 3.96 -29.77
C ILE A 524 18.08 2.58 -30.45
N SER A 525 19.06 1.77 -30.04
CA SER A 525 19.26 0.42 -30.58
C SER A 525 18.10 -0.54 -30.26
N ILE A 526 17.42 -0.32 -29.13
CA ILE A 526 16.25 -1.09 -28.69
C ILE A 526 15.00 -0.73 -29.50
N MET A 527 14.97 0.43 -30.16
CA MET A 527 13.86 0.90 -31.00
C MET A 527 13.76 0.23 -32.37
N SER A 528 14.70 -0.63 -32.76
CA SER A 528 14.68 -1.35 -34.04
C SER A 528 14.47 -2.85 -33.82
N PRO A 529 13.32 -3.41 -34.23
CA PRO A 529 13.36 -4.17 -35.48
C PRO A 529 12.01 -4.18 -36.23
N ILE A 530 11.85 -3.28 -37.22
CA ILE A 530 10.95 -3.49 -38.37
C ILE A 530 11.69 -3.00 -39.61
N SER A 531 11.67 -3.84 -40.65
CA SER A 531 12.37 -3.75 -41.93
C SER A 531 12.61 -2.34 -42.47
N HIS A 532 13.85 -2.10 -42.87
CA HIS A 532 14.27 -0.99 -43.71
C HIS A 532 13.45 -0.93 -45.00
N SER A 533 12.57 0.07 -45.15
CA SER A 533 12.21 0.54 -46.50
C SER A 533 11.56 1.92 -46.62
N SER A 534 11.25 2.70 -45.57
CA SER A 534 10.52 3.97 -45.84
C SER A 534 10.78 5.20 -44.97
N VAL A 535 11.71 5.19 -44.00
CA VAL A 535 11.91 6.39 -43.13
C VAL A 535 13.27 7.06 -43.35
N ALA A 536 14.26 6.37 -43.91
CA ALA A 536 15.61 6.92 -44.08
C ALA A 536 15.80 7.86 -45.28
N HIS A 537 14.82 7.97 -46.20
CA HIS A 537 15.02 8.69 -47.47
C HIS A 537 14.68 10.19 -47.44
N ILE A 538 14.27 10.75 -46.30
CA ILE A 538 13.85 12.17 -46.19
C ILE A 538 14.87 13.04 -45.44
N PHE A 539 15.92 12.48 -44.84
CA PHE A 539 16.84 13.26 -43.99
C PHE A 539 18.18 13.68 -44.62
N PHE A 540 18.43 13.37 -45.89
CA PHE A 540 19.66 13.77 -46.59
C PHE A 540 19.37 14.59 -47.84
N ARG A 541 18.89 15.84 -47.65
CA ARG A 541 19.11 16.96 -48.58
C ARG A 541 18.46 18.21 -48.01
N THR A 542 19.19 18.96 -47.21
CA THR A 542 19.23 20.44 -47.21
C THR A 542 20.13 20.92 -46.08
N SER A 543 21.43 20.81 -46.31
CA SER A 543 22.43 21.59 -45.59
C SER A 543 23.46 22.01 -46.61
N MET A 544 23.29 23.20 -47.17
CA MET A 544 24.36 24.08 -47.66
C MET A 544 23.77 25.46 -47.91
N GLU A 545 24.49 26.47 -47.40
CA GLU A 545 24.37 27.92 -47.70
C GLU A 545 23.16 28.62 -47.04
N THR A 546 23.24 29.76 -46.34
CA THR A 546 24.25 30.82 -46.14
C THR A 546 23.85 31.68 -44.92
N PHE A 547 24.82 32.41 -44.35
CA PHE A 547 24.69 33.43 -43.29
C PHE A 547 23.75 34.61 -43.64
N SER A 548 22.90 35.06 -42.69
CA SER A 548 22.86 36.45 -42.11
C SER A 548 21.55 36.72 -41.32
N PRO A 549 21.54 37.70 -40.40
CA PRO A 549 20.55 37.84 -39.32
C PRO A 549 19.36 38.73 -39.73
N LEU A 550 18.25 38.68 -38.99
CA LEU A 550 17.45 39.86 -38.58
C LEU A 550 16.27 39.43 -37.65
N PRO A 551 15.71 40.38 -36.88
CA PRO A 551 15.16 40.15 -35.54
C PRO A 551 13.65 40.39 -35.50
N SER A 552 12.93 39.49 -34.86
CA SER A 552 11.55 39.75 -34.42
C SER A 552 11.07 38.70 -33.42
N PHE A 553 11.86 38.46 -32.37
CA PHE A 553 11.50 37.58 -31.25
C PHE A 553 10.67 38.28 -30.16
N ALA A 554 9.78 39.21 -30.55
CA ALA A 554 9.05 40.04 -29.58
C ALA A 554 7.52 40.04 -29.73
N LYS A 555 6.93 39.24 -30.62
CA LYS A 555 5.45 39.19 -30.76
C LYS A 555 4.92 37.79 -31.02
N ALA A 556 4.98 36.93 -30.00
CA ALA A 556 4.07 35.80 -29.83
C ALA A 556 4.14 35.27 -28.38
N ILE A 557 3.92 36.16 -27.40
CA ILE A 557 3.64 35.76 -26.01
C ILE A 557 2.36 36.47 -25.59
N VAL A 558 1.22 35.96 -26.04
CA VAL A 558 -0.09 36.20 -25.44
C VAL A 558 -0.89 34.92 -25.66
N LEU A 559 -1.45 34.36 -24.58
CA LEU A 559 -2.21 33.09 -24.47
C LEU A 559 -1.42 31.83 -24.04
N ILE A 560 -0.64 31.94 -22.95
CA ILE A 560 -0.40 30.82 -22.02
C ILE A 560 -0.59 31.39 -20.60
N PRO A 561 -1.41 30.79 -19.72
CA PRO A 561 -1.55 31.23 -18.34
C PRO A 561 -0.22 31.23 -17.59
N GLU A 562 0.02 32.26 -16.79
CA GLU A 562 1.29 32.56 -16.11
C GLU A 562 1.83 31.42 -15.23
N ARG A 563 0.94 30.52 -14.76
CA ARG A 563 1.29 29.37 -13.91
C ARG A 563 2.04 28.21 -14.61
N MET A 564 2.11 28.18 -15.94
CA MET A 564 2.83 27.11 -16.67
C MET A 564 4.23 27.50 -17.17
N ARG A 565 4.70 28.73 -16.93
CA ARG A 565 6.06 29.15 -17.38
C ARG A 565 7.18 28.45 -16.62
N ASN A 566 6.97 28.12 -15.35
CA ASN A 566 8.03 27.52 -14.53
C ASN A 566 8.33 26.06 -14.94
N SER A 567 7.33 25.30 -15.39
CA SER A 567 7.51 23.90 -15.82
C SER A 567 8.29 23.77 -17.14
N VAL A 568 8.18 24.76 -18.04
CA VAL A 568 8.89 24.78 -19.33
C VAL A 568 10.34 25.29 -19.18
N LEU A 569 10.59 26.16 -18.20
CA LEU A 569 11.94 26.69 -17.89
C LEU A 569 12.84 25.67 -17.15
N VAL A 570 12.25 24.75 -16.37
CA VAL A 570 13.01 23.66 -15.72
C VAL A 570 13.49 22.64 -16.75
N MET A 571 12.72 22.40 -17.82
CA MET A 571 13.10 21.48 -18.91
C MET A 571 14.24 22.02 -19.78
N SER A 572 14.40 23.35 -19.91
CA SER A 572 15.45 23.96 -20.73
C SER A 572 16.79 24.15 -19.99
N ARG A 573 16.78 24.30 -18.66
CA ARG A 573 18.02 24.47 -17.87
C ARG A 573 18.81 23.17 -17.69
N SER A 574 18.16 22.00 -17.78
CA SER A 574 18.84 20.70 -17.75
C SER A 574 19.64 20.39 -19.03
N ILE A 575 19.41 21.14 -20.12
CA ILE A 575 20.11 20.97 -21.41
C ILE A 575 21.42 21.76 -21.45
N SER A 576 21.53 22.89 -20.75
CA SER A 576 22.73 23.74 -20.83
C SER A 576 23.90 23.27 -19.96
N CYS A 577 23.67 22.40 -18.96
CA CYS A 577 24.74 21.93 -18.06
C CYS A 577 25.49 20.69 -18.63
N PHE A 578 24.98 20.06 -19.68
CA PHE A 578 25.59 18.87 -20.30
C PHE A 578 26.53 19.20 -21.48
N GLN A 579 26.62 20.45 -21.90
CA GLN A 579 27.51 20.89 -22.99
C GLN A 579 28.93 21.26 -22.52
N SER A 580 29.25 21.10 -21.23
CA SER A 580 30.57 21.46 -20.68
C SER A 580 31.39 20.25 -20.18
N PHE A 581 30.94 19.02 -20.44
CA PHE A 581 31.64 17.80 -20.03
C PHE A 581 31.84 16.77 -21.16
N LEU A 582 31.61 17.18 -22.41
CA LEU A 582 32.19 16.60 -23.63
C LEU A 582 33.26 17.56 -24.13
#